data_AF-I0IBZ7-F1
#
_entry.id   AF-I0IBZ7-F1
#
_cell.length_a   1.000
_cell.length_b   1.000
_cell.length_c   1.000
_cell.angle_alpha   90.00
_cell.angle_beta   90.00
_cell.angle_gamma   90.00
#
_symmetry.space_group_name_H-M   'P 1'
#
loop_
_entity.id
_entity.type
_entity.pdbx_description
1 polymer ?
#
loop_
_entity_poly.entity_id
_entity_poly.type
_entity_poly.pdbx_seq_one_letter_code
_entity_poly.pdbx_strand_id
1 'polypeptide(L)'
;MLALALALVLLAAAPSAPPAAAAGLVPDAAAPLSLYRSRHYLVHTDLPRAEAAPLGLHLDAVYDDLERRFEGFGTGRSRAPLDVYLFRHAAGYHAYLKSRGVAADHSGGMFFSGGPRGDALATWVSGRDPAATRAVLQHEGFHQFAAARLGQLPHWVNEGLAQYYEDAPLVNGRLFVGELNAERLAGVRSALIRGTAWPLPTLLRAEGRTWIDLLHRDPDRSRTLYAQSWSLVYFLIHAENGRYREAFLNYLRQLSLGQNADTALRTAFGITDASAMQGRWAAWLAGAAPPPVSEAAQRLEFLGQALAYHRREGWPMPRDLETLERTLVRRGFTLRRLGEDGELVFDAGDARLYGYVTPAGGHRRFVLLEAAGRGQPPRIAAVGLSPEPVLEWEASAIGFEPVVRYR
;
A
#
# COMPACT_ATOMS: atom_id res chain seq x y z
N MET A 1 -13.48 12.06 0.20
CA MET A 1 -12.06 12.48 0.10
C MET A 1 -11.22 11.33 0.61
N LEU A 2 -10.60 10.54 -0.27
CA LEU A 2 -9.68 9.46 0.15
C LEU A 2 -8.38 10.13 0.63
N ALA A 3 -8.08 9.96 1.91
CA ALA A 3 -6.79 10.36 2.47
C ALA A 3 -5.75 9.30 2.06
N LEU A 4 -4.87 9.64 1.12
CA LEU A 4 -3.60 8.92 0.97
C LEU A 4 -2.84 9.05 2.29
N ALA A 5 -2.38 7.94 2.85
CA ALA A 5 -1.53 7.97 4.02
C ALA A 5 -0.14 8.49 3.63
N LEU A 6 0.17 9.75 3.92
CA LEU A 6 1.58 10.18 3.98
C LEU A 6 2.18 9.60 5.26
N ALA A 7 2.93 8.50 5.16
CA ALA A 7 3.75 8.01 6.26
C ALA A 7 4.98 8.93 6.39
N LEU A 8 5.04 9.75 7.44
CA LEU A 8 6.21 10.57 7.76
C LEU A 8 7.03 9.85 8.85
N VAL A 9 8.18 9.30 8.49
CA VAL A 9 9.19 8.89 9.49
C VAL A 9 9.94 10.13 9.95
N LEU A 10 9.64 10.63 11.17
CA LEU A 10 10.34 11.76 11.79
C LEU A 10 11.11 11.31 13.04
N LEU A 11 12.42 11.60 13.07
CA LEU A 11 13.18 11.66 14.32
C LEU A 11 12.93 13.01 15.00
N ALA A 12 12.49 12.99 16.26
CA ALA A 12 12.14 14.18 17.02
C ALA A 12 13.36 15.09 17.31
N ALA A 13 13.20 16.40 17.06
CA ALA A 13 14.05 17.46 17.62
C ALA A 13 13.19 18.37 18.53
N ALA A 14 13.78 18.84 19.64
CA ALA A 14 13.11 19.47 20.78
C ALA A 14 12.44 20.84 20.47
N PRO A 15 11.37 21.24 21.21
CA PRO A 15 10.56 22.40 20.85
C PRO A 15 10.97 23.70 21.57
N SER A 16 10.77 24.83 20.89
CA SER A 16 10.62 26.17 21.49
C SER A 16 9.15 26.58 21.47
N ALA A 17 8.62 27.03 22.62
CA ALA A 17 7.19 27.31 22.82
C ALA A 17 6.72 28.66 22.24
N PRO A 18 5.47 28.75 21.75
CA PRO A 18 4.72 29.99 21.66
C PRO A 18 3.40 29.97 22.49
N PRO A 19 2.71 31.12 22.64
CA PRO A 19 1.85 31.42 23.78
C PRO A 19 0.39 31.01 23.62
N ALA A 20 -0.34 31.13 24.73
CA ALA A 20 -1.65 30.55 24.97
C ALA A 20 -2.86 31.28 24.36
N ALA A 21 -3.85 30.44 24.07
CA ALA A 21 -5.30 30.59 24.29
C ALA A 21 -6.19 31.06 23.13
N ALA A 22 -7.11 30.16 22.77
CA ALA A 22 -8.55 30.43 22.84
C ALA A 22 -9.29 29.10 23.07
N ALA A 23 -10.03 29.02 24.17
CA ALA A 23 -10.75 27.84 24.62
C ALA A 23 -12.00 27.60 23.76
N GLY A 24 -12.07 26.44 23.11
CA GLY A 24 -13.26 25.90 22.47
C GLY A 24 -13.28 24.39 22.65
N LEU A 25 -14.29 23.90 23.39
CA LEU A 25 -14.73 22.51 23.56
C LEU A 25 -13.63 21.44 23.44
N VAL A 26 -13.10 21.02 24.59
CA VAL A 26 -12.21 19.85 24.71
C VAL A 26 -12.99 18.62 24.24
N PRO A 27 -12.60 17.93 23.15
CA PRO A 27 -13.17 16.64 22.80
C PRO A 27 -12.79 15.66 23.90
N ASP A 28 -13.78 14.83 24.27
CA ASP A 28 -13.73 13.81 25.31
C ASP A 28 -12.35 13.14 25.44
N ALA A 29 -11.88 13.00 26.68
CA ALA A 29 -10.62 12.32 26.96
C ALA A 29 -10.66 10.93 26.30
N ALA A 30 -9.67 10.62 25.47
CA ALA A 30 -9.61 9.37 24.70
C ALA A 30 -9.98 8.18 25.59
N ALA A 31 -11.00 7.42 25.17
CA ALA A 31 -11.46 6.25 25.91
C ALA A 31 -10.27 5.33 26.26
N PRO A 32 -10.25 4.70 27.45
CA PRO A 32 -9.15 3.83 27.85
C PRO A 32 -8.97 2.72 26.81
N LEU A 33 -7.75 2.60 26.27
CA LEU A 33 -7.43 1.56 25.30
C LEU A 33 -7.40 0.20 25.99
N SER A 34 -8.16 -0.75 25.44
CA SER A 34 -8.02 -2.16 25.78
C SER A 34 -6.71 -2.71 25.20
N LEU A 35 -6.12 -3.68 25.89
CA LEU A 35 -4.88 -4.33 25.46
C LEU A 35 -5.12 -5.81 25.25
N TYR A 36 -4.69 -6.34 24.11
CA TYR A 36 -4.52 -7.77 23.94
C TYR A 36 -3.21 -8.10 23.23
N ARG A 37 -2.72 -9.32 23.46
CA ARG A 37 -1.54 -9.85 22.80
C ARG A 37 -1.93 -10.73 21.61
N SER A 38 -1.35 -10.47 20.45
CA SER A 38 -1.31 -11.39 19.31
C SER A 38 0.02 -12.16 19.32
N ARG A 39 0.34 -12.89 18.25
CA ARG A 39 1.60 -13.63 18.21
C ARG A 39 2.82 -12.71 18.24
N HIS A 40 2.81 -11.67 17.41
CA HIS A 40 3.93 -10.74 17.23
C HIS A 40 3.67 -9.35 17.80
N TYR A 41 2.43 -9.03 18.21
CA TYR A 41 2.05 -7.67 18.61
C TYR A 41 1.36 -7.57 19.96
N LEU A 42 1.54 -6.42 20.61
CA LEU A 42 0.67 -5.88 21.66
C LEU A 42 -0.26 -4.87 21.02
N VAL A 43 -1.55 -5.19 20.96
CA VAL A 43 -2.55 -4.35 20.30
C VAL A 43 -3.32 -3.56 21.35
N HIS A 44 -3.19 -2.24 21.28
CA HIS A 44 -3.88 -1.24 22.10
C HIS A 44 -5.03 -0.65 21.29
N THR A 45 -6.27 -0.74 21.76
CA THR A 45 -7.44 -0.36 20.94
C THR A 45 -8.70 -0.02 21.74
N ASP A 46 -9.51 0.88 21.19
CA ASP A 46 -10.89 1.22 21.60
C ASP A 46 -11.96 0.57 20.69
N LEU A 47 -11.53 -0.32 19.78
CA LEU A 47 -12.41 -1.18 18.99
C LEU A 47 -12.87 -2.38 19.82
N PRO A 48 -14.04 -2.98 19.51
CA PRO A 48 -14.43 -4.25 20.13
C PRO A 48 -13.47 -5.34 19.66
N ARG A 49 -13.22 -6.34 20.52
CA ARG A 49 -12.27 -7.43 20.23
C ARG A 49 -12.53 -8.12 18.89
N ALA A 50 -13.80 -8.28 18.51
CA ALA A 50 -14.21 -8.92 17.26
C ALA A 50 -13.80 -8.12 16.00
N GLU A 51 -13.68 -6.79 16.10
CA GLU A 51 -13.23 -5.93 14.99
C GLU A 51 -11.69 -5.80 14.96
N ALA A 52 -11.04 -5.72 16.13
CA ALA A 52 -9.58 -5.57 16.21
C ALA A 52 -8.82 -6.88 15.92
N ALA A 53 -9.33 -8.03 16.39
CA ALA A 53 -8.62 -9.31 16.28
C ALA A 53 -8.24 -9.68 14.83
N PRO A 54 -9.12 -9.53 13.81
CA PRO A 54 -8.75 -9.78 12.42
C PRO A 54 -7.59 -8.92 11.92
N LEU A 55 -7.50 -7.65 12.34
CA LEU A 55 -6.40 -6.75 11.96
C LEU A 55 -5.08 -7.18 12.62
N GLY A 56 -5.13 -7.61 13.89
CA GLY A 56 -3.96 -8.18 14.57
C GLY A 56 -3.47 -9.48 13.92
N LEU A 57 -4.39 -10.36 13.50
CA LEU A 57 -4.04 -11.59 12.77
C LEU A 57 -3.46 -11.31 11.38
N HIS A 58 -3.99 -10.28 10.70
CA HIS A 58 -3.44 -9.81 9.43
C HIS A 58 -1.99 -9.35 9.59
N LEU A 59 -1.69 -8.50 10.58
CA LEU A 59 -0.33 -8.08 10.91
C LEU A 59 0.57 -9.26 11.29
N ASP A 60 0.06 -10.23 12.05
CA ASP A 60 0.82 -11.44 12.42
C ASP A 60 1.23 -12.25 11.18
N ALA A 61 0.37 -12.34 10.17
CA ALA A 61 0.63 -13.07 8.94
C ALA A 61 1.58 -12.31 8.00
N VAL A 62 1.45 -10.99 7.92
CA VAL A 62 2.40 -10.11 7.22
C VAL A 62 3.80 -10.26 7.82
N TYR A 63 3.91 -10.16 9.14
CA TYR A 63 5.17 -10.29 9.87
C TYR A 63 5.86 -11.63 9.57
N ASP A 64 5.11 -12.73 9.64
CA ASP A 64 5.59 -14.07 9.30
C ASP A 64 6.14 -14.18 7.88
N ASP A 65 5.44 -13.58 6.91
CA ASP A 65 5.88 -13.60 5.52
C ASP A 65 7.15 -12.79 5.31
N LEU A 66 7.26 -11.64 5.97
CA LEU A 66 8.49 -10.85 5.99
C LEU A 66 9.63 -11.61 6.68
N GLU A 67 9.39 -12.29 7.80
CA GLU A 67 10.42 -13.08 8.49
C GLU A 67 10.97 -14.19 7.59
N ARG A 68 10.11 -14.86 6.81
CA ARG A 68 10.55 -15.85 5.80
C ARG A 68 11.34 -15.22 4.65
N ARG A 69 10.91 -14.06 4.15
CA ARG A 69 11.57 -13.38 3.02
C ARG A 69 12.95 -12.86 3.36
N PHE A 70 13.10 -12.40 4.60
CA PHE A 70 14.34 -11.86 5.14
C PHE A 70 15.05 -12.86 6.04
N GLU A 71 14.80 -14.16 5.85
CA GLU A 71 15.56 -15.20 6.53
C GLU A 71 17.05 -15.04 6.22
N GLY A 72 17.88 -15.07 7.26
CA GLY A 72 19.33 -14.84 7.16
C GLY A 72 19.75 -13.37 7.07
N PHE A 73 18.83 -12.41 7.18
CA PHE A 73 19.16 -11.00 7.38
C PHE A 73 19.31 -10.69 8.87
N GLY A 74 20.31 -9.87 9.22
CA GLY A 74 20.53 -9.36 10.57
C GLY A 74 21.11 -10.37 11.58
N THR A 75 21.69 -9.80 12.64
CA THR A 75 22.33 -10.48 13.78
C THR A 75 21.41 -10.41 15.01
N GLY A 76 20.79 -11.53 15.39
CA GLY A 76 20.09 -11.75 16.68
C GLY A 76 19.39 -10.53 17.32
N ARG A 77 18.12 -10.28 16.97
CA ARG A 77 17.32 -9.15 17.50
C ARG A 77 16.01 -9.59 18.17
N SER A 78 15.52 -8.73 19.05
CA SER A 78 14.47 -8.98 20.05
C SER A 78 13.24 -9.72 19.50
N ARG A 79 12.81 -10.76 20.23
CA ARG A 79 11.53 -11.45 20.04
C ARG A 79 10.39 -10.83 20.87
N ALA A 80 10.60 -9.63 21.40
CA ALA A 80 9.56 -8.91 22.11
C ALA A 80 8.40 -8.60 21.13
N PRO A 81 7.15 -8.72 21.60
CA PRO A 81 6.01 -8.21 20.84
C PRO A 81 6.17 -6.72 20.50
N LEU A 82 5.67 -6.34 19.34
CA LEU A 82 5.68 -4.97 18.83
C LEU A 82 4.38 -4.24 19.17
N ASP A 83 4.46 -2.97 19.57
CA ASP A 83 3.27 -2.19 19.93
C ASP A 83 2.52 -1.67 18.69
N VAL A 84 1.20 -1.87 18.69
CA VAL A 84 0.27 -1.39 17.65
C VAL A 84 -0.92 -0.71 18.32
N TYR A 85 -1.23 0.51 17.90
CA TYR A 85 -2.35 1.32 18.39
C TYR A 85 -3.42 1.43 17.29
N LEU A 86 -4.53 0.71 17.47
CA LEU A 86 -5.68 0.72 16.55
C LEU A 86 -6.81 1.54 17.14
N PHE A 87 -7.04 2.73 16.59
CA PHE A 87 -8.13 3.59 17.00
C PHE A 87 -9.39 3.32 16.19
N ARG A 88 -10.56 3.47 16.81
CA ARG A 88 -11.83 3.45 16.10
C ARG A 88 -11.92 4.63 15.15
N HIS A 89 -11.59 5.83 15.61
CA HIS A 89 -11.75 7.07 14.85
C HIS A 89 -10.44 7.86 14.71
N ALA A 90 -10.35 8.66 13.63
CA ALA A 90 -9.21 9.52 13.34
C ALA A 90 -8.86 10.46 14.51
N ALA A 91 -9.85 10.97 15.23
CA ALA A 91 -9.64 11.88 16.36
C ALA A 91 -8.78 11.25 17.47
N GLY A 92 -9.01 9.97 17.81
CA GLY A 92 -8.20 9.25 18.80
C GLY A 92 -6.76 9.04 18.34
N TYR A 93 -6.59 8.71 17.06
CA TYR A 93 -5.28 8.59 16.41
C TYR A 93 -4.49 9.91 16.47
N HIS A 94 -5.07 11.02 16.03
CA HIS A 94 -4.39 12.33 16.04
C HIS A 94 -4.10 12.81 17.48
N ALA A 95 -5.03 12.63 18.41
CA ALA A 95 -4.81 12.97 19.82
C ALA A 95 -3.65 12.16 20.41
N TYR A 96 -3.57 10.86 20.11
CA TYR A 96 -2.49 10.01 20.53
C TYR A 96 -1.15 10.47 19.97
N LEU A 97 -1.03 10.70 18.66
CA LEU A 97 0.23 11.17 18.05
C LEU A 97 0.65 12.55 18.57
N LYS A 98 -0.29 13.47 18.76
CA LYS A 98 -0.02 14.76 19.41
C LYS A 98 0.52 14.59 20.83
N SER A 99 -0.02 13.66 21.61
CA SER A 99 0.49 13.34 22.96
C SER A 99 1.90 12.75 22.96
N ARG A 100 2.35 12.22 21.82
CA ARG A 100 3.71 11.70 21.58
C ARG A 100 4.66 12.77 21.02
N GLY A 101 4.18 13.99 20.79
CA GLY A 101 4.97 15.06 20.15
C GLY A 101 5.19 14.82 18.65
N VAL A 102 4.35 14.01 18.02
CA VAL A 102 4.46 13.64 16.61
C VAL A 102 3.47 14.48 15.80
N ALA A 103 3.97 15.24 14.82
CA ALA A 103 3.13 15.99 13.88
C ALA A 103 2.61 15.05 12.79
N ALA A 104 1.28 14.85 12.75
CA ALA A 104 0.64 13.79 11.96
C ALA A 104 -0.63 14.28 11.24
N ASP A 105 -0.69 15.57 10.94
CA ASP A 105 -1.93 16.23 10.46
C ASP A 105 -2.38 15.73 9.07
N HIS A 106 -1.53 14.95 8.38
CA HIS A 106 -1.78 14.45 7.02
C HIS A 106 -1.48 12.94 6.82
N SER A 107 -1.25 12.19 7.89
CA SER A 107 -0.92 10.76 7.81
C SER A 107 -2.12 9.87 8.09
N GLY A 108 -2.26 8.79 7.31
CA GLY A 108 -3.31 7.79 7.50
C GLY A 108 -2.92 6.67 8.47
N GLY A 109 -1.63 6.48 8.69
CA GLY A 109 -1.01 5.64 9.69
C GLY A 109 0.38 6.19 9.96
N MET A 110 1.05 5.69 11.01
CA MET A 110 2.43 6.07 11.25
C MET A 110 3.16 5.03 12.10
N PHE A 111 4.33 4.63 11.64
CA PHE A 111 5.39 4.06 12.45
C PHE A 111 6.28 5.17 13.01
N PHE A 112 6.52 5.14 14.31
CA PHE A 112 7.42 6.08 14.99
C PHE A 112 8.38 5.32 15.90
N SER A 113 9.62 5.80 15.96
CA SER A 113 10.71 5.18 16.72
C SER A 113 11.40 6.18 17.66
N GLY A 114 12.03 5.66 18.72
CA GLY A 114 12.94 6.46 19.56
C GLY A 114 12.31 7.36 20.63
N GLY A 115 11.08 7.07 21.08
CA GLY A 115 10.40 7.81 22.15
C GLY A 115 10.41 7.10 23.52
N PRO A 116 9.96 7.77 24.62
CA PRO A 116 9.94 7.20 25.97
C PRO A 116 9.08 5.92 26.15
N ARG A 117 8.24 5.61 25.17
CA ARG A 117 7.41 4.38 25.16
C ARG A 117 7.80 3.41 24.02
N GLY A 118 9.03 3.52 23.51
CA GLY A 118 9.54 2.68 22.44
C GLY A 118 8.90 2.95 21.07
N ASP A 119 9.17 2.00 20.17
CA ASP A 119 8.76 2.01 18.77
C ASP A 119 7.36 1.43 18.62
N ALA A 120 6.49 2.09 17.85
CA ALA A 120 5.13 1.61 17.65
C ALA A 120 4.53 2.07 16.33
N LEU A 121 3.47 1.37 15.93
CA LEU A 121 2.61 1.69 14.80
C LEU A 121 1.26 2.22 15.32
N ALA A 122 0.68 3.21 14.66
CA ALA A 122 -0.67 3.69 14.96
C ALA A 122 -1.50 3.94 13.69
N THR A 123 -2.80 3.66 13.73
CA THR A 123 -3.76 3.98 12.66
C THR A 123 -5.21 3.98 13.19
N TRP A 124 -6.20 4.26 12.34
CA TRP A 124 -7.62 4.12 12.65
C TRP A 124 -8.44 3.35 11.61
N VAL A 125 -9.64 2.90 11.99
CA VAL A 125 -10.49 2.00 11.18
C VAL A 125 -11.74 2.68 10.61
N SER A 126 -12.51 3.38 11.43
CA SER A 126 -13.84 3.88 11.02
C SER A 126 -13.75 4.94 9.91
N GLY A 127 -14.70 4.87 8.97
CA GLY A 127 -14.77 5.78 7.83
C GLY A 127 -13.78 5.48 6.70
N ARG A 128 -13.14 4.30 6.73
CA ARG A 128 -12.21 3.83 5.70
C ARG A 128 -12.67 2.53 5.06
N ASP A 129 -12.24 2.33 3.81
CA ASP A 129 -12.26 1.02 3.19
C ASP A 129 -11.40 0.04 4.04
N PRO A 130 -11.92 -1.14 4.41
CA PRO A 130 -11.14 -2.18 5.07
C PRO A 130 -9.85 -2.55 4.33
N ALA A 131 -9.85 -2.53 2.99
CA ALA A 131 -8.65 -2.76 2.18
C ALA A 131 -7.61 -1.66 2.38
N ALA A 132 -8.02 -0.40 2.38
CA ALA A 132 -7.13 0.73 2.65
C ALA A 132 -6.54 0.67 4.07
N THR A 133 -7.33 0.25 5.06
CA THR A 133 -6.82 0.06 6.44
C THR A 133 -5.76 -1.04 6.49
N ARG A 134 -5.98 -2.17 5.81
CA ARG A 134 -4.97 -3.24 5.70
C ARG A 134 -3.72 -2.79 4.96
N ALA A 135 -3.86 -2.05 3.87
CA ALA A 135 -2.73 -1.46 3.14
C ALA A 135 -1.86 -0.60 4.07
N VAL A 136 -2.47 0.31 4.84
CA VAL A 136 -1.76 1.12 5.85
C VAL A 136 -1.07 0.24 6.90
N LEU A 137 -1.74 -0.79 7.41
CA LEU A 137 -1.12 -1.72 8.36
C LEU A 137 0.07 -2.48 7.76
N GLN A 138 0.00 -2.87 6.48
CA GLN A 138 1.11 -3.54 5.77
C GLN A 138 2.28 -2.58 5.57
N HIS A 139 2.01 -1.35 5.14
CA HIS A 139 3.02 -0.31 4.92
C HIS A 139 3.77 0.01 6.21
N GLU A 140 3.05 0.44 7.24
CA GLU A 140 3.65 0.81 8.53
C GLU A 140 4.22 -0.41 9.25
N GLY A 141 3.60 -1.58 9.08
CA GLY A 141 4.08 -2.86 9.61
C GLY A 141 5.41 -3.26 9.00
N PHE A 142 5.65 -2.95 7.72
CA PHE A 142 6.97 -3.13 7.11
C PHE A 142 8.02 -2.25 7.78
N HIS A 143 7.75 -0.96 8.02
CA HIS A 143 8.69 -0.09 8.73
C HIS A 143 9.03 -0.63 10.12
N GLN A 144 8.02 -1.08 10.86
CA GLN A 144 8.20 -1.65 12.19
C GLN A 144 9.02 -2.95 12.14
N PHE A 145 8.74 -3.83 11.17
CA PHE A 145 9.54 -5.03 10.93
C PHE A 145 10.99 -4.69 10.55
N ALA A 146 11.19 -3.72 9.66
CA ALA A 146 12.50 -3.29 9.22
C ALA A 146 13.32 -2.74 10.40
N ALA A 147 12.75 -1.86 11.22
CA ALA A 147 13.40 -1.35 12.41
C ALA A 147 13.81 -2.48 13.38
N ALA A 148 12.91 -3.46 13.59
CA ALA A 148 13.16 -4.57 14.49
C ALA A 148 14.18 -5.60 13.96
N ARG A 149 14.18 -5.88 12.64
CA ARG A 149 14.90 -7.02 12.05
C ARG A 149 16.00 -6.63 11.06
N LEU A 150 15.79 -5.59 10.27
CA LEU A 150 16.73 -5.13 9.24
C LEU A 150 17.60 -3.95 9.72
N GLY A 151 17.20 -3.24 10.77
CA GLY A 151 17.89 -2.04 11.23
C GLY A 151 17.50 -0.81 10.42
N GLN A 152 18.37 0.21 10.45
CA GLN A 152 18.13 1.45 9.74
C GLN A 152 18.35 1.26 8.24
N LEU A 153 17.27 1.44 7.47
CA LEU A 153 17.29 1.44 6.02
C LEU A 153 17.29 2.89 5.50
N PRO A 154 17.99 3.19 4.40
CA PRO A 154 17.84 4.47 3.71
C PRO A 154 16.38 4.73 3.32
N HIS A 155 15.94 5.99 3.37
CA HIS A 155 14.52 6.33 3.17
C HIS A 155 13.94 5.78 1.86
N TRP A 156 14.64 5.95 0.73
CA TRP A 156 14.14 5.48 -0.57
C TRP A 156 13.83 3.97 -0.57
N VAL A 157 14.66 3.14 0.06
CA VAL A 157 14.46 1.70 0.05
C VAL A 157 13.48 1.26 1.13
N ASN A 158 13.44 1.98 2.25
CA ASN A 158 12.48 1.74 3.31
C ASN A 158 11.05 2.01 2.82
N GLU A 159 10.81 3.19 2.23
CA GLU A 159 9.52 3.58 1.67
C GLU A 159 9.16 2.77 0.41
N GLY A 160 10.15 2.52 -0.45
CA GLY A 160 9.93 1.71 -1.66
C GLY A 160 9.52 0.27 -1.34
N LEU A 161 10.11 -0.34 -0.31
CA LEU A 161 9.70 -1.67 0.16
C LEU A 161 8.38 -1.63 0.91
N ALA A 162 8.11 -0.59 1.72
CA ALA A 162 6.82 -0.41 2.39
C ALA A 162 5.68 -0.39 1.37
N GLN A 163 5.79 0.42 0.32
CA GLN A 163 4.82 0.46 -0.78
C GLN A 163 4.78 -0.84 -1.59
N TYR A 164 5.90 -1.54 -1.75
CA TYR A 164 5.94 -2.82 -2.47
C TYR A 164 5.15 -3.91 -1.74
N TYR A 165 5.16 -3.92 -0.41
CA TYR A 165 4.37 -4.85 0.40
C TYR A 165 2.95 -4.34 0.69
N GLU A 166 2.72 -3.04 0.69
CA GLU A 166 1.40 -2.42 0.87
C GLU A 166 0.35 -2.94 -0.11
N ASP A 167 0.70 -3.05 -1.40
CA ASP A 167 -0.23 -3.50 -2.45
C ASP A 167 -0.38 -5.03 -2.50
N ALA A 168 0.45 -5.79 -1.77
CA ALA A 168 0.52 -7.24 -1.92
C ALA A 168 -0.71 -7.91 -1.25
N PRO A 169 -1.53 -8.67 -1.99
CA PRO A 169 -2.62 -9.40 -1.39
C PRO A 169 -2.11 -10.47 -0.43
N LEU A 170 -2.69 -10.54 0.76
CA LEU A 170 -2.41 -11.61 1.71
C LEU A 170 -3.37 -12.79 1.45
N VAL A 171 -2.83 -13.90 0.94
CA VAL A 171 -3.59 -15.13 0.62
C VAL A 171 -3.00 -16.29 1.39
N ASN A 172 -3.84 -17.00 2.17
CA ASN A 172 -3.42 -18.16 2.96
C ASN A 172 -2.15 -17.91 3.81
N GLY A 173 -2.05 -16.72 4.42
CA GLY A 173 -0.93 -16.32 5.27
C GLY A 173 0.37 -15.97 4.53
N ARG A 174 0.31 -15.75 3.21
CA ARG A 174 1.45 -15.35 2.38
C ARG A 174 1.12 -14.10 1.57
N LEU A 175 2.07 -13.17 1.46
CA LEU A 175 1.92 -12.02 0.59
C LEU A 175 2.19 -12.44 -0.85
N PHE A 176 1.23 -12.19 -1.72
CA PHE A 176 1.44 -12.30 -3.15
C PHE A 176 2.02 -11.00 -3.68
N VAL A 177 3.34 -11.01 -3.90
CA VAL A 177 4.09 -9.81 -4.26
C VAL A 177 4.40 -9.78 -5.74
N GLY A 178 4.79 -8.61 -6.24
CA GLY A 178 5.02 -8.39 -7.66
C GLY A 178 3.76 -7.95 -8.40
N GLU A 179 2.72 -7.56 -7.67
CA GLU A 179 1.64 -6.75 -8.22
C GLU A 179 2.17 -5.35 -8.52
N LEU A 180 1.76 -4.80 -9.66
CA LEU A 180 2.23 -3.49 -10.11
C LEU A 180 1.05 -2.53 -10.09
N ASN A 181 1.10 -1.58 -9.16
CA ASN A 181 0.09 -0.54 -9.03
C ASN A 181 0.09 0.37 -10.28
N ALA A 182 -0.98 0.27 -11.07
CA ALA A 182 -1.10 0.98 -12.34
C ALA A 182 -1.13 2.51 -12.17
N GLU A 183 -1.73 3.02 -11.10
CA GLU A 183 -1.78 4.45 -10.81
C GLU A 183 -0.38 4.98 -10.49
N ARG A 184 0.36 4.27 -9.63
CA ARG A 184 1.72 4.63 -9.27
C ARG A 184 2.70 4.52 -10.45
N LEU A 185 2.48 3.53 -11.32
CA LEU A 185 3.22 3.40 -12.57
C LEU A 185 2.97 4.58 -13.51
N ALA A 186 1.71 5.00 -13.66
CA ALA A 186 1.37 6.19 -14.43
C ALA A 186 2.05 7.43 -13.82
N GLY A 187 1.94 7.59 -12.49
CA GLY A 187 2.63 8.56 -11.64
C GLY A 187 4.08 8.80 -12.04
N VAL A 188 4.88 7.74 -11.90
CA VAL A 188 6.32 7.82 -12.14
C VAL A 188 6.67 8.03 -13.63
N ARG A 189 5.88 7.48 -14.55
CA ARG A 189 6.06 7.71 -16.00
C ARG A 189 5.82 9.15 -16.37
N SER A 190 4.75 9.74 -15.85
CA SER A 190 4.42 11.13 -16.12
C SER A 190 5.48 12.06 -15.52
N ALA A 191 5.98 11.74 -14.32
CA ALA A 191 7.10 12.46 -13.73
C ALA A 191 8.37 12.41 -14.61
N LEU A 192 8.68 11.27 -15.22
CA LEU A 192 9.79 11.13 -16.17
C LEU A 192 9.56 11.96 -17.44
N ILE A 193 8.37 11.89 -18.04
CA ILE A 193 8.02 12.65 -19.25
C ILE A 193 8.10 14.16 -19.00
N ARG A 194 7.59 14.62 -17.85
CA ARG A 194 7.61 16.04 -17.46
C ARG A 194 8.98 16.54 -16.98
N GLY A 195 9.98 15.67 -16.85
CA GLY A 195 11.30 16.03 -16.29
C GLY A 195 11.25 16.41 -14.79
N THR A 196 10.26 15.89 -14.07
CA THR A 196 10.03 16.18 -12.63
C THR A 196 10.43 15.03 -11.72
N ALA A 197 10.81 13.88 -12.28
CA ALA A 197 11.41 12.77 -11.55
C ALA A 197 12.75 13.16 -10.92
N TRP A 198 13.06 12.61 -9.75
CA TRP A 198 14.30 12.86 -9.03
C TRP A 198 15.49 12.18 -9.71
N PRO A 199 16.66 12.81 -9.80
CA PRO A 199 17.88 12.09 -10.18
C PRO A 199 18.17 10.96 -9.18
N LEU A 200 18.41 9.73 -9.64
CA LEU A 200 18.75 8.60 -8.77
C LEU A 200 19.98 8.88 -7.89
N PRO A 201 21.06 9.54 -8.37
CA PRO A 201 22.18 9.89 -7.50
C PRO A 201 21.79 10.77 -6.30
N THR A 202 20.73 11.58 -6.44
CA THR A 202 20.16 12.41 -5.37
C THR A 202 19.23 11.59 -4.49
N LEU A 203 18.31 10.81 -5.08
CA LEU A 203 17.36 9.99 -4.35
C LEU A 203 18.05 8.97 -3.43
N LEU A 204 19.07 8.27 -3.95
CA LEU A 204 19.79 7.22 -3.22
C LEU A 204 20.61 7.75 -2.04
N ARG A 205 20.91 9.06 -2.01
CA ARG A 205 21.68 9.74 -0.95
C ARG A 205 20.82 10.67 -0.09
N ALA A 206 19.52 10.77 -0.35
CA ALA A 206 18.63 11.63 0.39
C ALA A 206 18.39 11.05 1.79
N GLU A 207 18.99 11.66 2.80
CA GLU A 207 18.87 11.27 4.21
C GLU A 207 18.35 12.42 5.08
N GLY A 208 17.65 12.08 6.18
CA GLY A 208 17.31 13.01 7.26
C GLY A 208 16.61 14.28 6.79
N ARG A 209 17.22 15.44 7.09
CA ARG A 209 16.66 16.76 6.73
C ARG A 209 16.49 16.95 5.23
N THR A 210 17.35 16.38 4.40
CA THR A 210 17.20 16.47 2.95
C THR A 210 15.91 15.79 2.51
N TRP A 211 15.62 14.59 3.01
CA TRP A 211 14.37 13.89 2.71
C TRP A 211 13.15 14.66 3.23
N ILE A 212 13.21 15.13 4.48
CA ILE A 212 12.14 15.92 5.11
C ILE A 212 11.87 17.22 4.35
N ASP A 213 12.91 17.93 3.92
CA ASP A 213 12.80 19.16 3.14
C ASP A 213 12.17 18.90 1.76
N LEU A 214 12.44 17.73 1.16
CA LEU A 214 11.80 17.32 -0.09
C LEU A 214 10.29 17.06 0.09
N LEU A 215 9.88 16.53 1.24
CA LEU A 215 8.48 16.23 1.54
C LEU A 215 7.64 17.49 1.85
N HIS A 216 8.21 18.48 2.56
CA HIS A 216 7.44 19.63 3.06
C HIS A 216 7.19 20.73 2.04
N ARG A 217 7.99 20.82 0.97
CA ARG A 217 7.93 21.96 0.04
C ARG A 217 6.82 21.84 -1.00
N ASP A 218 6.42 20.63 -1.36
CA ASP A 218 5.47 20.38 -2.45
C ASP A 218 4.84 18.97 -2.34
N PRO A 219 3.52 18.86 -2.09
CA PRO A 219 2.82 17.57 -2.03
C PRO A 219 2.94 16.71 -3.30
N ASP A 220 3.05 17.32 -4.48
CA ASP A 220 3.18 16.58 -5.74
C ASP A 220 4.59 15.99 -5.87
N ARG A 221 5.61 16.70 -5.38
CA ARG A 221 7.00 16.20 -5.28
C ARG A 221 7.12 15.06 -4.29
N SER A 222 6.39 15.12 -3.18
CA SER A 222 6.33 14.04 -2.20
C SER A 222 5.76 12.75 -2.80
N ARG A 223 4.59 12.82 -3.45
CA ARG A 223 3.99 11.66 -4.15
C ARG A 223 4.93 11.07 -5.19
N THR A 224 5.54 11.92 -6.03
CA THR A 224 6.53 11.50 -7.03
C THR A 224 7.70 10.75 -6.40
N LEU A 225 8.19 11.19 -5.25
CA LEU A 225 9.34 10.61 -4.56
C LEU A 225 9.02 9.22 -4.00
N TYR A 226 7.82 9.01 -3.43
CA TYR A 226 7.35 7.68 -3.02
C TYR A 226 7.15 6.75 -4.22
N ALA A 227 6.42 7.21 -5.25
CA ALA A 227 6.17 6.44 -6.47
C ALA A 227 7.47 6.01 -7.17
N GLN A 228 8.44 6.92 -7.23
CA GLN A 228 9.75 6.64 -7.78
C GLN A 228 10.53 5.62 -6.94
N SER A 229 10.52 5.77 -5.61
CA SER A 229 11.16 4.83 -4.68
C SER A 229 10.61 3.41 -4.82
N TRP A 230 9.28 3.27 -4.86
CA TRP A 230 8.60 2.01 -5.13
C TRP A 230 9.01 1.43 -6.49
N SER A 231 8.98 2.24 -7.55
CA SER A 231 9.26 1.74 -8.90
C SER A 231 10.70 1.27 -9.05
N LEU A 232 11.64 1.88 -8.32
CA LEU A 232 13.04 1.47 -8.31
C LEU A 232 13.19 0.14 -7.57
N VAL A 233 12.55 -0.03 -6.41
CA VAL A 233 12.50 -1.32 -5.70
C VAL A 233 11.90 -2.40 -6.61
N TYR A 234 10.78 -2.12 -7.26
CA TYR A 234 10.13 -3.04 -8.18
C TYR A 234 11.06 -3.43 -9.34
N PHE A 235 11.72 -2.45 -9.97
CA PHE A 235 12.71 -2.69 -11.02
C PHE A 235 13.85 -3.60 -10.53
N LEU A 236 14.39 -3.34 -9.34
CA LEU A 236 15.48 -4.12 -8.76
C LEU A 236 15.06 -5.56 -8.44
N ILE A 237 13.77 -5.82 -8.17
CA ILE A 237 13.27 -7.17 -7.89
C ILE A 237 12.90 -7.93 -9.17
N HIS A 238 12.25 -7.27 -10.14
CA HIS A 238 11.54 -7.94 -11.23
C HIS A 238 12.12 -7.69 -12.63
N ALA A 239 12.82 -6.57 -12.86
CA ALA A 239 13.20 -6.18 -14.21
C ALA A 239 14.17 -7.17 -14.87
N GLU A 240 13.95 -7.39 -16.17
CA GLU A 240 14.74 -8.30 -17.01
C GLU A 240 14.92 -9.67 -16.34
N ASN A 241 13.79 -10.29 -15.99
CA ASN A 241 13.71 -11.60 -15.33
C ASN A 241 14.47 -11.66 -13.99
N GLY A 242 14.37 -10.59 -13.19
CA GLY A 242 14.95 -10.53 -11.86
C GLY A 242 16.47 -10.40 -11.81
N ARG A 243 17.11 -9.95 -12.90
CA ARG A 243 18.58 -9.83 -13.00
C ARG A 243 19.23 -9.04 -11.86
N TYR A 244 18.56 -8.04 -11.30
CA TYR A 244 19.10 -7.22 -10.20
C TYR A 244 18.81 -7.76 -8.80
N ARG A 245 17.97 -8.79 -8.69
CA ARG A 245 17.41 -9.22 -7.41
C ARG A 245 18.47 -9.65 -6.42
N GLU A 246 19.44 -10.45 -6.84
CA GLU A 246 20.52 -10.92 -5.96
C GLU A 246 21.42 -9.78 -5.48
N ALA A 247 21.74 -8.83 -6.37
CA ALA A 247 22.47 -7.62 -5.99
C ALA A 247 21.67 -6.78 -4.98
N PHE A 248 20.36 -6.62 -5.20
CA PHE A 248 19.50 -5.90 -4.27
C PHE A 248 19.39 -6.59 -2.90
N LEU A 249 19.27 -7.92 -2.87
CA LEU A 249 19.30 -8.68 -1.61
C LEU A 249 20.65 -8.53 -0.89
N ASN A 250 21.76 -8.54 -1.63
CA ASN A 250 23.09 -8.27 -1.06
C ASN A 250 23.20 -6.84 -0.49
N TYR A 251 22.64 -5.85 -1.18
CA TYR A 251 22.57 -4.47 -0.69
C TYR A 251 21.83 -4.39 0.66
N LEU A 252 20.62 -4.95 0.72
CA LEU A 252 19.82 -5.01 1.93
C LEU A 252 20.52 -5.77 3.06
N ARG A 253 21.25 -6.86 2.74
CA ARG A 253 22.02 -7.63 3.73
C ARG A 253 23.15 -6.78 4.32
N GLN A 254 23.88 -6.05 3.49
CA GLN A 254 24.95 -5.16 3.96
C GLN A 254 24.40 -4.03 4.85
N LEU A 255 23.29 -3.41 4.47
CA LEU A 255 22.60 -2.45 5.32
C LEU A 255 22.23 -3.06 6.68
N SER A 256 21.73 -4.30 6.68
CA SER A 256 21.34 -4.98 7.92
C SER A 256 22.51 -5.27 8.88
N LEU A 257 23.73 -5.32 8.35
CA LEU A 257 24.97 -5.46 9.10
C LEU A 257 25.57 -4.10 9.52
N GLY A 258 24.88 -2.99 9.25
CA GLY A 258 25.31 -1.64 9.60
C GLY A 258 26.29 -1.01 8.61
N GLN A 259 26.46 -1.58 7.41
CA GLN A 259 27.30 -0.98 6.37
C GLN A 259 26.69 0.34 5.92
N ASN A 260 27.53 1.37 5.73
CA ASN A 260 27.09 2.63 5.14
C ASN A 260 26.45 2.40 3.75
N ALA A 261 25.33 3.08 3.48
CA ALA A 261 24.50 2.86 2.31
C ALA A 261 25.22 3.04 0.97
N ASP A 262 26.08 4.03 0.85
CA ASP A 262 26.83 4.33 -0.38
C ASP A 262 27.91 3.26 -0.65
N THR A 263 28.57 2.76 0.40
CA THR A 263 29.46 1.60 0.29
C THR A 263 28.68 0.32 -0.01
N ALA A 264 27.52 0.10 0.63
CA ALA A 264 26.68 -1.06 0.36
C ALA A 264 26.20 -1.07 -1.10
N LEU A 265 25.80 0.08 -1.66
CA LEU A 265 25.42 0.24 -3.07
C LEU A 265 26.58 -0.13 -4.00
N ARG A 266 27.78 0.42 -3.76
CA ARG A 266 28.99 0.09 -4.54
C ARG A 266 29.28 -1.41 -4.53
N THR A 267 29.30 -2.02 -3.35
CA THR A 267 29.62 -3.44 -3.20
C THR A 267 28.56 -4.33 -3.85
N ALA A 268 27.29 -3.98 -3.72
CA ALA A 268 26.18 -4.78 -4.21
C ALA A 268 26.02 -4.73 -5.74
N PHE A 269 26.14 -3.53 -6.32
CA PHE A 269 25.84 -3.30 -7.74
C PHE A 269 27.09 -3.06 -8.59
N GLY A 270 28.28 -2.92 -7.99
CA GLY A 270 29.51 -2.59 -8.70
C GLY A 270 29.49 -1.22 -9.37
N ILE A 271 28.65 -0.30 -8.89
CA ILE A 271 28.48 1.04 -9.47
C ILE A 271 29.10 2.11 -8.59
N THR A 272 29.82 3.06 -9.19
CA THR A 272 30.30 4.28 -8.52
C THR A 272 29.34 5.46 -8.69
N ASP A 273 28.48 5.40 -9.70
CA ASP A 273 27.43 6.38 -9.98
C ASP A 273 26.14 5.67 -10.47
N ALA A 274 24.99 6.26 -10.13
CA ALA A 274 23.68 5.70 -10.41
C ALA A 274 23.08 6.15 -11.76
N SER A 275 23.74 7.00 -12.55
CA SER A 275 23.18 7.51 -13.81
C SER A 275 22.90 6.40 -14.83
N ALA A 276 23.78 5.39 -14.92
CA ALA A 276 23.55 4.23 -15.79
C ALA A 276 22.36 3.38 -15.33
N MET A 277 22.16 3.27 -14.00
CA MET A 277 20.98 2.61 -13.43
C MET A 277 19.71 3.42 -13.73
N GLN A 278 19.77 4.74 -13.64
CA GLN A 278 18.65 5.63 -13.96
C GLN A 278 18.20 5.45 -15.42
N GLY A 279 19.14 5.42 -16.37
CA GLY A 279 18.82 5.19 -17.78
C GLY A 279 18.11 3.84 -18.01
N ARG A 280 18.61 2.76 -17.39
CA ARG A 280 18.01 1.42 -17.50
C ARG A 280 16.64 1.34 -16.82
N TRP A 281 16.49 1.93 -15.65
CA TRP A 281 15.22 2.00 -14.92
C TRP A 281 14.18 2.79 -15.71
N ALA A 282 14.53 3.95 -16.27
CA ALA A 282 13.63 4.74 -17.10
C ALA A 282 13.24 4.01 -18.40
N ALA A 283 14.19 3.33 -19.05
CA ALA A 283 13.91 2.52 -20.24
C ALA A 283 12.98 1.33 -19.93
N TRP A 284 13.20 0.64 -18.81
CA TRP A 284 12.31 -0.43 -18.35
C TRP A 284 10.90 0.09 -18.04
N LEU A 285 10.81 1.24 -17.35
CA LEU A 285 9.54 1.86 -17.04
C LEU A 285 8.72 2.20 -18.28
N ALA A 286 9.35 2.55 -19.41
CA ALA A 286 8.63 2.83 -20.65
C ALA A 286 7.85 1.61 -21.18
N GLY A 287 8.35 0.40 -20.94
CA GLY A 287 7.72 -0.86 -21.38
C GLY A 287 6.99 -1.65 -20.30
N ALA A 288 7.11 -1.29 -19.02
CA ALA A 288 6.48 -2.01 -17.93
C ALA A 288 4.93 -2.05 -18.06
N ALA A 289 4.33 -3.20 -17.83
CA ALA A 289 2.87 -3.33 -17.77
C ALA A 289 2.48 -3.98 -16.46
N PRO A 290 1.30 -3.66 -15.89
CA PRO A 290 0.78 -4.40 -14.77
C PRO A 290 0.71 -5.90 -15.08
N PRO A 291 1.09 -6.79 -14.15
CA PRO A 291 0.89 -8.21 -14.30
C PRO A 291 -0.59 -8.53 -14.56
N PRO A 292 -0.87 -9.68 -15.21
CA PRO A 292 -2.23 -10.18 -15.45
C PRO A 292 -3.18 -10.11 -14.25
N VAL A 293 -2.69 -10.45 -13.04
CA VAL A 293 -3.47 -10.44 -11.80
C VAL A 293 -3.87 -9.01 -11.42
N SER A 294 -2.93 -8.06 -11.45
CA SER A 294 -3.18 -6.65 -11.13
C SER A 294 -4.17 -6.02 -12.11
N GLU A 295 -3.98 -6.29 -13.41
CA GLU A 295 -4.86 -5.81 -14.48
C GLU A 295 -6.27 -6.38 -14.33
N ALA A 296 -6.38 -7.68 -14.04
CA ALA A 296 -7.66 -8.33 -13.80
C ALA A 296 -8.38 -7.75 -12.57
N ALA A 297 -7.67 -7.53 -11.46
CA ALA A 297 -8.25 -6.95 -10.25
C ALA A 297 -8.83 -5.54 -10.49
N GLN A 298 -8.10 -4.67 -11.18
CA GLN A 298 -8.60 -3.31 -11.52
C GLN A 298 -9.88 -3.37 -12.38
N ARG A 299 -9.95 -4.30 -13.33
CA ARG A 299 -11.14 -4.50 -14.16
C ARG A 299 -12.31 -5.09 -13.37
N LEU A 300 -12.04 -5.99 -12.43
CA LEU A 300 -13.05 -6.52 -11.52
C LEU A 300 -13.63 -5.43 -10.62
N GLU A 301 -12.82 -4.47 -10.17
CA GLU A 301 -13.32 -3.30 -9.44
C GLU A 301 -14.27 -2.46 -10.31
N PHE A 302 -13.92 -2.20 -11.57
CA PHE A 302 -14.82 -1.54 -12.53
C PHE A 302 -16.17 -2.29 -12.65
N LEU A 303 -16.12 -3.60 -12.87
CA LEU A 303 -17.32 -4.43 -13.01
C LEU A 303 -18.13 -4.48 -11.70
N GLY A 304 -17.46 -4.47 -10.54
CA GLY A 304 -18.09 -4.39 -9.24
C GLY A 304 -18.85 -3.09 -9.03
N GLN A 305 -18.25 -1.96 -9.37
CA GLN A 305 -18.92 -0.66 -9.31
C GLN A 305 -20.11 -0.60 -10.28
N ALA A 306 -19.96 -1.17 -11.47
CA ALA A 306 -21.05 -1.27 -12.44
C ALA A 306 -22.24 -2.11 -11.91
N LEU A 307 -21.98 -3.26 -11.29
CA LEU A 307 -23.02 -4.09 -10.67
C LEU A 307 -23.66 -3.42 -9.45
N ALA A 308 -22.87 -2.72 -8.63
CA ALA A 308 -23.37 -1.93 -7.51
C ALA A 308 -24.32 -0.83 -7.99
N TYR A 309 -23.97 -0.17 -9.11
CA TYR A 309 -24.81 0.82 -9.77
C TYR A 309 -26.11 0.20 -10.33
N HIS A 310 -26.04 -0.92 -11.05
CA HIS A 310 -27.23 -1.66 -11.52
C HIS A 310 -28.22 -1.93 -10.39
N ARG A 311 -27.72 -2.35 -9.22
CA ARG A 311 -28.55 -2.65 -8.06
C ARG A 311 -29.23 -1.40 -7.52
N ARG A 312 -28.47 -0.29 -7.40
CA ARG A 312 -29.01 0.99 -6.93
C ARG A 312 -30.12 1.53 -7.83
N GLU A 313 -30.00 1.31 -9.13
CA GLU A 313 -31.01 1.70 -10.12
C GLU A 313 -32.20 0.72 -10.22
N GLY A 314 -32.20 -0.37 -9.44
CA GLY A 314 -33.26 -1.37 -9.46
C GLY A 314 -33.32 -2.19 -10.75
N TRP A 315 -32.23 -2.23 -11.52
CA TRP A 315 -32.19 -2.99 -12.77
C TRP A 315 -32.02 -4.49 -12.51
N PRO A 316 -32.58 -5.37 -13.37
CA PRO A 316 -32.32 -6.80 -13.27
C PRO A 316 -30.82 -7.10 -13.30
N MET A 317 -30.37 -7.95 -12.38
CA MET A 317 -28.98 -8.42 -12.39
C MET A 317 -28.72 -9.24 -13.65
N PRO A 318 -27.57 -9.03 -14.32
CA PRO A 318 -27.22 -9.78 -15.52
C PRO A 318 -26.98 -11.25 -15.18
N ARG A 319 -27.35 -12.15 -16.11
CA ARG A 319 -27.08 -13.60 -16.00
C ARG A 319 -25.75 -14.01 -16.62
N ASP A 320 -25.17 -13.14 -17.44
CA ASP A 320 -23.89 -13.35 -18.13
C ASP A 320 -23.20 -12.00 -18.39
N LEU A 321 -21.91 -12.06 -18.70
CA LEU A 321 -21.08 -10.88 -18.94
C LEU A 321 -21.45 -10.13 -20.24
N GLU A 322 -21.99 -10.81 -21.25
CA GLU A 322 -22.40 -10.17 -22.50
C GLU A 322 -23.61 -9.25 -22.28
N THR A 323 -24.54 -9.67 -21.44
CA THR A 323 -25.72 -8.90 -21.05
C THR A 323 -25.34 -7.71 -20.17
N LEU A 324 -24.36 -7.87 -19.28
CA LEU A 324 -23.78 -6.77 -18.53
C LEU A 324 -23.13 -5.74 -19.47
N GLU A 325 -22.22 -6.18 -20.34
CA GLU A 325 -21.51 -5.34 -21.31
C GLU A 325 -22.47 -4.54 -22.20
N ARG A 326 -23.41 -5.20 -22.87
CA ARG A 326 -24.42 -4.52 -23.72
C ARG A 326 -25.24 -3.49 -22.94
N THR A 327 -25.53 -3.77 -21.67
CA THR A 327 -26.29 -2.84 -20.83
C THR A 327 -25.46 -1.61 -20.46
N LEU A 328 -24.20 -1.79 -20.05
CA LEU A 328 -23.31 -0.68 -19.69
C LEU A 328 -23.00 0.20 -20.91
N VAL A 329 -22.70 -0.41 -22.07
CA VAL A 329 -22.45 0.30 -23.33
C VAL A 329 -23.67 1.13 -23.75
N ARG A 330 -24.86 0.51 -23.80
CA ARG A 330 -26.11 1.21 -24.17
C ARG A 330 -26.43 2.39 -23.24
N ARG A 331 -26.02 2.29 -21.97
CA ARG A 331 -26.26 3.32 -20.95
C ARG A 331 -25.14 4.36 -20.88
N GLY A 332 -24.06 4.22 -21.65
CA GLY A 332 -22.91 5.12 -21.59
C GLY A 332 -22.27 5.15 -20.20
N PHE A 333 -22.22 4.00 -19.52
CA PHE A 333 -21.63 3.94 -18.17
C PHE A 333 -20.14 4.26 -18.23
N THR A 334 -19.71 5.19 -17.36
CA THR A 334 -18.31 5.52 -17.17
C THR A 334 -18.00 5.49 -15.68
N LEU A 335 -16.87 4.89 -15.32
CA LEU A 335 -16.34 4.98 -13.97
C LEU A 335 -15.16 5.94 -14.00
N ARG A 336 -15.21 6.93 -13.11
CA ARG A 336 -14.11 7.88 -12.93
C ARG A 336 -13.50 7.69 -11.56
N ARG A 337 -12.17 7.57 -11.51
CA ARG A 337 -11.40 7.42 -10.29
C ARG A 337 -10.31 8.46 -10.26
N LEU A 338 -10.16 9.15 -9.14
CA LEU A 338 -9.00 9.99 -8.90
C LEU A 338 -7.80 9.08 -8.59
N GLY A 339 -6.83 9.04 -9.49
CA GLY A 339 -5.53 8.42 -9.27
C GLY A 339 -4.45 9.46 -8.96
N GLU A 340 -3.20 9.00 -8.76
CA GLU A 340 -2.08 9.85 -8.33
C GLU A 340 -1.73 11.01 -9.29
N ASP A 341 -1.99 10.83 -10.59
CA ASP A 341 -1.64 11.77 -11.67
C ASP A 341 -2.85 12.43 -12.35
N GLY A 342 -4.06 12.22 -11.79
CA GLY A 342 -5.31 12.76 -12.33
C GLY A 342 -6.44 11.73 -12.39
N GLU A 343 -7.47 12.04 -13.17
CA GLU A 343 -8.66 11.21 -13.29
C GLU A 343 -8.43 10.03 -14.25
N LEU A 344 -8.49 8.79 -13.74
CA LEU A 344 -8.63 7.59 -14.54
C LEU A 344 -10.09 7.41 -14.96
N VAL A 345 -10.30 7.20 -16.26
CA VAL A 345 -11.63 7.00 -16.84
C VAL A 345 -11.71 5.60 -17.44
N PHE A 346 -12.67 4.81 -16.95
CA PHE A 346 -13.03 3.52 -17.52
C PHE A 346 -14.35 3.68 -18.26
N ASP A 347 -14.30 3.55 -19.58
CA ASP A 347 -15.45 3.67 -20.46
C ASP A 347 -16.02 2.29 -20.77
N ALA A 348 -17.32 2.09 -20.56
CA ALA A 348 -17.97 0.80 -20.78
C ALA A 348 -17.84 0.27 -22.23
N GLY A 349 -17.56 1.15 -23.21
CA GLY A 349 -17.28 0.79 -24.60
C GLY A 349 -15.91 0.13 -24.82
N ASP A 350 -15.01 0.18 -23.84
CA ASP A 350 -13.75 -0.57 -23.90
C ASP A 350 -13.97 -2.05 -23.62
N ALA A 351 -14.05 -2.85 -24.68
CA ALA A 351 -14.24 -4.30 -24.62
C ALA A 351 -13.20 -5.02 -23.74
N ARG A 352 -12.01 -4.43 -23.51
CA ARG A 352 -10.97 -5.03 -22.65
C ARG A 352 -11.41 -5.11 -21.19
N LEU A 353 -12.33 -4.25 -20.74
CA LEU A 353 -12.83 -4.24 -19.36
C LEU A 353 -13.61 -5.51 -18.97
N TYR A 354 -14.03 -6.30 -19.95
CA TYR A 354 -14.81 -7.53 -19.74
C TYR A 354 -13.96 -8.81 -19.85
N GLY A 355 -12.63 -8.67 -19.88
CA GLY A 355 -11.69 -9.77 -19.89
C GLY A 355 -10.33 -9.45 -19.26
N TYR A 356 -9.43 -10.42 -19.31
CA TYR A 356 -8.09 -10.34 -18.74
C TYR A 356 -7.09 -11.07 -19.63
N VAL A 357 -5.82 -10.68 -19.53
CA VAL A 357 -4.70 -11.35 -20.17
C VAL A 357 -4.29 -12.55 -19.30
N THR A 358 -3.89 -13.66 -19.89
CA THR A 358 -3.35 -14.82 -19.18
C THR A 358 -1.83 -14.71 -19.05
N PRO A 359 -1.18 -15.44 -18.13
CA PRO A 359 0.29 -15.45 -18.05
C PRO A 359 0.99 -15.89 -19.36
N ALA A 360 0.29 -16.63 -20.22
CA ALA A 360 0.79 -17.04 -21.55
C ALA A 360 0.54 -15.97 -22.65
N GLY A 361 0.03 -14.79 -22.30
CA GLY A 361 -0.27 -13.70 -23.23
C GLY A 361 -1.59 -13.86 -24.00
N GLY A 362 -2.40 -14.87 -23.68
CA GLY A 362 -3.74 -15.04 -24.30
C GLY A 362 -4.79 -14.14 -23.65
N HIS A 363 -5.90 -13.89 -24.33
CA HIS A 363 -7.03 -13.14 -23.76
C HIS A 363 -8.16 -14.10 -23.34
N ARG A 364 -8.75 -13.87 -22.18
CA ARG A 364 -9.95 -14.57 -21.69
C ARG A 364 -10.99 -13.56 -21.22
N ARG A 365 -12.27 -13.91 -21.30
CA ARG A 365 -13.34 -13.16 -20.64
C ARG A 365 -13.41 -13.56 -19.17
N PHE A 366 -13.84 -12.63 -18.32
CA PHE A 366 -14.19 -13.00 -16.95
C PHE A 366 -15.33 -14.03 -16.93
N VAL A 367 -15.53 -14.67 -15.79
CA VAL A 367 -16.63 -15.62 -15.57
C VAL A 367 -17.57 -15.05 -14.54
N LEU A 368 -18.85 -14.89 -14.89
CA LEU A 368 -19.90 -14.52 -13.95
C LEU A 368 -20.30 -15.76 -13.17
N LEU A 369 -20.25 -15.65 -11.84
CA LEU A 369 -20.55 -16.72 -10.89
C LEU A 369 -21.80 -16.37 -10.10
N GLU A 370 -22.51 -17.38 -9.64
CA GLU A 370 -23.66 -17.22 -8.75
C GLU A 370 -23.29 -16.45 -7.48
N ALA A 371 -24.26 -15.68 -6.98
CA ALA A 371 -24.15 -14.92 -5.75
C ALA A 371 -23.83 -15.85 -4.56
N ALA A 372 -23.00 -15.40 -3.62
CA ALA A 372 -22.63 -16.21 -2.46
C ALA A 372 -23.76 -16.28 -1.40
N GLY A 373 -24.72 -15.35 -1.46
CA GLY A 373 -25.84 -15.30 -0.52
C GLY A 373 -27.06 -14.58 -1.09
N ARG A 374 -28.20 -14.74 -0.41
CA ARG A 374 -29.47 -14.14 -0.83
C ARG A 374 -29.36 -12.61 -0.87
N GLY A 375 -29.77 -12.00 -1.98
CA GLY A 375 -29.77 -10.56 -2.17
C GLY A 375 -28.41 -9.95 -2.52
N GLN A 376 -27.34 -10.75 -2.57
CA GLN A 376 -26.05 -10.30 -3.09
C GLN A 376 -26.08 -10.26 -4.63
N PRO A 377 -25.36 -9.33 -5.26
CA PRO A 377 -25.13 -9.38 -6.70
C PRO A 377 -24.26 -10.61 -7.07
N PRO A 378 -24.20 -10.96 -8.38
CA PRO A 378 -23.33 -12.03 -8.84
C PRO A 378 -21.86 -11.72 -8.57
N ARG A 379 -21.05 -12.76 -8.48
CA ARG A 379 -19.58 -12.65 -8.38
C ARG A 379 -18.97 -12.71 -9.76
N ILE A 380 -17.74 -12.23 -9.92
CA ILE A 380 -17.01 -12.30 -11.19
C ILE A 380 -15.58 -12.74 -10.93
N ALA A 381 -15.07 -13.73 -11.66
CA ALA A 381 -13.74 -14.29 -11.45
C ALA A 381 -12.86 -14.24 -12.69
N ALA A 382 -11.55 -14.04 -12.49
CA ALA A 382 -10.53 -14.18 -13.53
C ALA A 382 -9.90 -15.58 -13.48
N VAL A 383 -10.65 -16.57 -13.96
CA VAL A 383 -10.34 -17.99 -13.76
C VAL A 383 -8.97 -18.40 -14.32
N GLY A 384 -8.16 -19.05 -13.48
CA GLY A 384 -6.84 -19.56 -13.85
C GLY A 384 -5.69 -18.54 -13.76
N LEU A 385 -5.93 -17.36 -13.20
CA LEU A 385 -4.87 -16.54 -12.63
C LEU A 385 -4.49 -17.08 -11.25
N SER A 386 -3.26 -16.79 -10.79
CA SER A 386 -2.77 -17.22 -9.48
C SER A 386 -2.09 -16.04 -8.77
N PRO A 387 -2.61 -15.61 -7.61
CA PRO A 387 -3.87 -16.05 -7.00
C PRO A 387 -5.05 -15.65 -7.89
N GLU A 388 -6.18 -16.34 -7.76
CA GLU A 388 -7.36 -16.07 -8.59
C GLU A 388 -8.11 -14.86 -8.03
N PRO A 389 -8.16 -13.71 -8.74
CA PRO A 389 -8.93 -12.57 -8.27
C PRO A 389 -10.42 -12.80 -8.58
N VAL A 390 -11.24 -12.58 -7.56
CA VAL A 390 -12.69 -12.76 -7.57
C VAL A 390 -13.34 -11.54 -6.96
N LEU A 391 -14.21 -10.89 -7.74
CA LEU A 391 -15.14 -9.90 -7.24
C LEU A 391 -16.18 -10.57 -6.33
N GLU A 392 -16.21 -10.11 -5.09
CA GLU A 392 -17.15 -10.49 -4.04
C GLU A 392 -17.83 -9.26 -3.43
N TRP A 393 -18.66 -9.48 -2.41
CA TRP A 393 -19.52 -8.46 -1.83
C TRP A 393 -19.40 -8.48 -0.30
N GLU A 394 -19.08 -7.33 0.28
CA GLU A 394 -19.10 -7.11 1.72
C GLU A 394 -20.37 -6.34 2.11
N ALA A 395 -20.98 -6.70 3.24
CA ALA A 395 -22.15 -5.98 3.75
C ALA A 395 -21.74 -4.57 4.20
N SER A 396 -22.51 -3.56 3.82
CA SER A 396 -22.30 -2.17 4.23
C SER A 396 -23.62 -1.49 4.61
N ALA A 397 -23.54 -0.27 5.14
CA ALA A 397 -24.73 0.51 5.53
C ALA A 397 -25.69 0.78 4.37
N ILE A 398 -25.19 0.74 3.12
CA ILE A 398 -25.96 0.91 1.88
C ILE A 398 -26.21 -0.43 1.16
N GLY A 399 -26.04 -1.55 1.86
CA GLY A 399 -26.33 -2.89 1.38
C GLY A 399 -25.06 -3.72 1.15
N PHE A 400 -24.51 -3.70 -0.07
CA PHE A 400 -23.33 -4.47 -0.45
C PHE A 400 -22.35 -3.61 -1.24
N GLU A 401 -21.09 -3.67 -0.88
CA GLU A 401 -19.98 -3.01 -1.57
C GLU A 401 -19.09 -4.04 -2.27
N PRO A 402 -18.62 -3.74 -3.50
CA PRO A 402 -17.78 -4.66 -4.25
C PRO A 402 -16.38 -4.71 -3.64
N VAL A 403 -15.83 -5.92 -3.48
CA VAL A 403 -14.47 -6.14 -2.99
C VAL A 403 -13.81 -7.22 -3.84
N VAL A 404 -12.60 -6.98 -4.33
CA VAL A 404 -11.80 -8.02 -4.99
C VAL A 404 -11.06 -8.82 -3.93
N ARG A 405 -11.31 -10.14 -3.89
CA ARG A 405 -10.57 -11.10 -3.08
C ARG A 405 -9.71 -11.98 -3.96
N TYR A 406 -8.66 -12.52 -3.36
CA TYR A 406 -7.71 -13.39 -4.02
C TYR A 406 -7.79 -14.78 -3.39
N ARG A 407 -7.97 -15.82 -4.20
CA ARG A 407 -8.14 -17.21 -3.78
C ARG A 407 -6.96 -18.09 -4.17
#